data_AF-A0A8H2W5R7-F1
#
_entry.id   AF-A0A8H2W5R7-F1
#
_cell.length_a   1.000
_cell.length_b   1.000
_cell.length_c   1.000
_cell.angle_alpha   90.00
_cell.angle_beta   90.00
_cell.angle_gamma   90.00
#
_symmetry.space_group_name_H-M   'P 1'
#
loop_
_entity.id
_entity.type
_entity.pdbx_description
1 polymer ?
#
loop_
_entity_poly.entity_id
_entity_poly.type
_entity_poly.pdbx_seq_one_letter_code
_entity_poly.pdbx_strand_id
1 'polypeptide(L)'
;AGAKYGTGYCDAQCPRDIKFINGEANVAGWTGSTTDPNSGRGNYGTCCNEMDIWEANSISNAYTPHPCTVTGQTRCSGTQCSDYCDQPGCDWNPFRMGDKNLYGPGKTVNTSKKITVVTQFITADNTASGKLVEMRRLYVQDGKVIQNTKSTIAGLTQYDSITDSFCAAQKSVFEDTNVYAQKGGMATMDKSFQAGVVLVMSIWDDHAAHMLWLDSNYPLDRDASKPGVARGTCATTSGDPKDVEAQSPNSSVTFSNIRFGDIGSTYTGTTTNPGTSTTSSAAPGTTTAPSGTVPRYGQCGGQGYTGPTVCAAPYTCTYSSQWYSQCL
;
A
#
# COMPACT_ATOMS: atom_id res chain seq x y z
N ALA A 1 26.03 -15.20 -14.27
CA ALA A 1 25.55 -15.64 -12.94
C ALA A 1 24.03 -15.85 -12.97
N GLY A 2 23.23 -14.81 -13.22
CA GLY A 2 21.78 -14.94 -13.44
C GLY A 2 20.97 -15.01 -12.13
N ALA A 3 19.67 -15.28 -12.24
CA ALA A 3 18.74 -15.32 -11.09
C ALA A 3 19.17 -16.28 -9.98
N LYS A 4 19.86 -17.38 -10.32
CA LYS A 4 20.46 -18.32 -9.35
C LYS A 4 21.38 -17.63 -8.32
N TYR A 5 21.97 -16.49 -8.69
CA TYR A 5 22.87 -15.69 -7.85
C TYR A 5 22.29 -14.29 -7.54
N GLY A 6 20.98 -14.08 -7.72
CA GLY A 6 20.31 -12.83 -7.37
C GLY A 6 20.69 -11.61 -8.23
N THR A 7 21.14 -11.81 -9.48
CA THR A 7 21.42 -10.67 -10.38
C THR A 7 20.15 -10.12 -11.03
N GLY A 8 20.17 -8.85 -11.43
CA GLY A 8 19.11 -8.24 -12.24
C GLY A 8 18.07 -7.46 -11.43
N TYR A 9 18.40 -7.10 -10.19
CA TYR A 9 17.57 -6.22 -9.37
C TYR A 9 17.34 -4.86 -10.04
N CYS A 10 16.16 -4.31 -9.82
CA CYS A 10 15.76 -2.96 -10.19
C CYS A 10 14.58 -2.57 -9.29
N ASP A 11 14.38 -1.27 -9.12
CA ASP A 11 13.24 -0.70 -8.41
C ASP A 11 12.97 0.74 -8.92
N ALA A 12 12.02 1.44 -8.33
CA ALA A 12 11.63 2.78 -8.76
C ALA A 12 12.58 3.88 -8.27
N GLN A 13 13.52 3.58 -7.36
CA GLN A 13 14.60 4.48 -6.95
C GLN A 13 15.72 4.54 -7.97
N CYS A 14 15.74 3.63 -8.96
CA CYS A 14 16.81 3.50 -9.94
C CYS A 14 18.21 3.37 -9.29
N PRO A 15 18.41 2.41 -8.36
CA PRO A 15 19.55 2.32 -7.47
C PRO A 15 20.87 2.26 -8.23
N ARG A 16 21.82 3.07 -7.76
CA ARG A 16 23.15 3.22 -8.35
C ARG A 16 24.25 2.51 -7.56
N ASP A 17 23.89 1.91 -6.44
CA ASP A 17 24.72 1.09 -5.56
C ASP A 17 24.81 -0.38 -6.03
N ILE A 18 24.03 -0.76 -7.03
CA ILE A 18 24.09 -2.10 -7.61
C ILE A 18 25.44 -2.30 -8.32
N LYS A 19 26.19 -3.29 -7.83
CA LYS A 19 27.58 -3.59 -8.25
C LYS A 19 27.67 -4.13 -9.68
N PHE A 20 26.62 -4.83 -10.16
CA PHE A 20 26.57 -5.39 -11.52
C PHE A 20 25.22 -5.12 -12.18
N ILE A 21 25.24 -4.42 -13.31
CA ILE A 21 24.03 -4.03 -14.07
C ILE A 21 24.25 -4.44 -15.52
N ASN A 22 23.28 -5.15 -16.11
CA ASN A 22 23.29 -5.59 -17.52
C ASN A 22 24.57 -6.35 -17.93
N GLY A 23 25.12 -7.18 -17.03
CA GLY A 23 26.31 -7.98 -17.29
C GLY A 23 27.64 -7.24 -17.12
N GLU A 24 27.62 -5.98 -16.70
CA GLU A 24 28.80 -5.14 -16.52
C GLU A 24 28.94 -4.73 -15.04
N ALA A 25 30.18 -4.63 -14.55
CA ALA A 25 30.46 -4.06 -13.25
C ALA A 25 30.24 -2.54 -13.27
N ASN A 26 29.55 -2.00 -12.27
CA ASN A 26 29.27 -0.57 -12.14
C ASN A 26 30.45 0.23 -11.53
N VAL A 27 31.69 -0.15 -11.85
CA VAL A 27 32.91 0.43 -11.25
C VAL A 27 33.24 1.82 -11.79
N ALA A 28 32.76 2.14 -13.00
CA ALA A 28 32.98 3.45 -13.60
C ALA A 28 32.31 4.55 -12.75
N GLY A 29 33.12 5.53 -12.31
CA GLY A 29 32.66 6.63 -11.45
C GLY A 29 32.27 6.20 -10.04
N TRP A 30 32.65 4.99 -9.60
CA TRP A 30 32.29 4.50 -8.27
C TRP A 30 32.83 5.39 -7.16
N THR A 31 31.91 5.89 -6.32
CA THR A 31 32.22 6.67 -5.12
C THR A 31 31.66 5.94 -3.91
N GLY A 32 32.50 5.64 -2.91
CA GLY A 32 32.07 5.00 -1.67
C GLY A 32 31.09 5.89 -0.88
N SER A 33 30.14 5.26 -0.19
CA SER A 33 29.23 5.97 0.70
C SER A 33 29.98 6.52 1.92
N THR A 34 29.60 7.71 2.38
CA THR A 34 30.16 8.31 3.60
C THR A 34 29.47 7.79 4.87
N THR A 35 28.29 7.18 4.74
CA THR A 35 27.47 6.70 5.85
C THR A 35 27.39 5.18 5.92
N ASP A 36 27.72 4.46 4.84
CA ASP A 36 27.72 3.00 4.76
C ASP A 36 29.10 2.49 4.29
N PRO A 37 29.86 1.77 5.12
CA PRO A 37 31.19 1.27 4.74
C PRO A 37 31.17 0.18 3.66
N ASN A 38 30.01 -0.43 3.37
CA ASN A 38 29.86 -1.55 2.44
C ASN A 38 29.23 -1.16 1.09
N SER A 39 28.86 0.11 0.94
CA SER A 39 28.14 0.63 -0.23
C SER A 39 28.85 1.81 -0.91
N GLY A 40 28.31 2.20 -2.04
CA GLY A 40 28.80 3.28 -2.89
C GLY A 40 27.86 3.47 -4.08
N ARG A 41 28.22 4.34 -5.02
CA ARG A 41 27.41 4.60 -6.22
C ARG A 41 28.29 4.67 -7.45
N GLY A 42 27.92 3.92 -8.49
CA GLY A 42 28.54 4.00 -9.81
C GLY A 42 27.81 4.98 -10.73
N ASN A 43 28.26 5.05 -11.99
CA ASN A 43 27.65 5.91 -13.01
C ASN A 43 26.26 5.46 -13.45
N TYR A 44 25.97 4.16 -13.36
CA TYR A 44 24.72 3.58 -13.80
C TYR A 44 23.78 3.28 -12.64
N GLY A 45 22.48 3.33 -12.91
CA GLY A 45 21.44 2.75 -12.05
C GLY A 45 20.56 1.77 -12.81
N THR A 46 19.64 1.14 -12.11
CA THR A 46 18.76 0.10 -12.66
C THR A 46 17.31 0.34 -12.24
N CYS A 47 16.49 0.79 -13.17
CA CYS A 47 15.12 1.26 -12.96
C CYS A 47 14.09 0.20 -13.35
N CYS A 48 13.00 0.07 -12.58
CA CYS A 48 11.77 -0.55 -13.05
C CYS A 48 10.58 -0.13 -12.18
N ASN A 49 9.37 -0.42 -12.67
CA ASN A 49 8.14 -0.23 -11.89
C ASN A 49 8.19 -1.07 -10.61
N GLU A 50 7.67 -0.52 -9.52
CA GLU A 50 7.71 -1.14 -8.21
C GLU A 50 6.34 -1.06 -7.53
N MET A 51 5.96 -2.15 -6.87
CA MET A 51 4.78 -2.19 -6.03
C MET A 51 5.20 -2.62 -4.63
N ASP A 52 5.30 -1.65 -3.75
CA ASP A 52 5.57 -1.88 -2.34
C ASP A 52 4.32 -2.37 -1.65
N ILE A 53 4.17 -3.70 -1.62
CA ILE A 53 3.07 -4.34 -0.92
C ILE A 53 3.14 -4.01 0.57
N TRP A 54 4.35 -3.97 1.13
CA TRP A 54 4.56 -3.86 2.56
C TRP A 54 5.95 -3.32 2.91
N GLU A 55 6.00 -2.05 3.26
CA GLU A 55 7.13 -1.46 3.98
C GLU A 55 6.67 -1.14 5.39
N ALA A 56 7.27 -1.75 6.40
CA ALA A 56 6.80 -1.60 7.77
C ALA A 56 7.86 -1.92 8.81
N ASN A 57 7.65 -1.36 9.99
CA ASN A 57 8.20 -1.83 11.25
C ASN A 57 7.04 -2.02 12.25
N SER A 58 7.35 -2.17 13.55
CA SER A 58 6.31 -2.37 14.56
C SER A 58 5.46 -1.12 14.80
N ILE A 59 5.87 0.06 14.33
CA ILE A 59 5.24 1.36 14.61
C ILE A 59 4.32 1.78 13.46
N SER A 60 4.81 1.70 12.22
CA SER A 60 4.12 2.15 11.02
C SER A 60 4.24 1.17 9.87
N ASN A 61 3.33 1.28 8.89
CA ASN A 61 3.39 0.57 7.61
C ASN A 61 2.92 1.49 6.47
N ALA A 62 3.39 1.22 5.27
CA ALA A 62 2.93 1.81 4.02
C ALA A 62 2.74 0.71 2.96
N TYR A 63 1.85 0.99 1.99
CA TYR A 63 1.83 0.30 0.72
C TYR A 63 1.72 1.31 -0.41
N THR A 64 2.55 1.14 -1.43
CA THR A 64 2.88 2.24 -2.34
C THR A 64 3.18 1.71 -3.75
N PRO A 65 2.38 2.07 -4.76
CA PRO A 65 2.76 1.87 -6.16
C PRO A 65 3.69 2.99 -6.66
N HIS A 66 4.71 2.57 -7.40
CA HIS A 66 5.72 3.43 -8.02
C HIS A 66 5.84 3.15 -9.53
N PRO A 67 5.09 3.88 -10.36
CA PRO A 67 5.15 3.74 -11.80
C PRO A 67 6.40 4.35 -12.43
N CYS A 68 6.86 3.76 -13.51
CA CYS A 68 7.96 4.21 -14.34
C CYS A 68 7.54 4.31 -15.81
N THR A 69 8.12 5.28 -16.51
CA THR A 69 7.91 5.45 -17.97
C THR A 69 8.56 4.35 -18.82
N VAL A 70 9.42 3.54 -18.22
CA VAL A 70 10.09 2.39 -18.85
C VAL A 70 9.33 1.09 -18.56
N THR A 71 9.51 0.08 -19.43
CA THR A 71 8.91 -1.26 -19.25
C THR A 71 9.99 -2.26 -18.86
N GLY A 72 9.80 -2.95 -17.73
CA GLY A 72 10.79 -3.88 -17.18
C GLY A 72 12.08 -3.19 -16.72
N GLN A 73 13.11 -3.99 -16.45
CA GLN A 73 14.41 -3.50 -16.01
C GLN A 73 15.09 -2.65 -17.09
N THR A 74 15.50 -1.44 -16.74
CA THR A 74 16.18 -0.50 -17.64
C THR A 74 17.37 0.14 -16.94
N ARG A 75 18.55 0.05 -17.56
CA ARG A 75 19.74 0.78 -17.09
C ARG A 75 19.59 2.29 -17.35
N CYS A 76 19.90 3.11 -16.36
CA CYS A 76 19.91 4.57 -16.45
C CYS A 76 21.32 5.14 -16.26
N SER A 77 21.54 6.39 -16.68
CA SER A 77 22.75 7.17 -16.42
C SER A 77 22.40 8.65 -16.23
N GLY A 78 23.16 9.35 -15.38
CA GLY A 78 22.95 10.78 -15.13
C GLY A 78 21.52 11.08 -14.66
N THR A 79 20.86 12.06 -15.30
CA THR A 79 19.49 12.48 -14.93
C THR A 79 18.44 11.41 -15.22
N GLN A 80 18.70 10.45 -16.11
CA GLN A 80 17.76 9.35 -16.40
C GLN A 80 17.38 8.58 -15.13
N CYS A 81 18.30 8.48 -14.16
CA CYS A 81 18.06 7.76 -12.91
C CYS A 81 17.10 8.49 -11.95
N SER A 82 16.78 9.75 -12.20
CA SER A 82 15.71 10.47 -11.50
C SER A 82 14.48 10.67 -12.39
N ASP A 83 14.63 10.56 -13.71
CA ASP A 83 13.59 10.93 -14.67
C ASP A 83 12.67 9.75 -15.04
N TYR A 84 13.12 8.50 -14.93
CA TYR A 84 12.34 7.36 -15.41
C TYR A 84 11.17 6.99 -14.50
N CYS A 85 11.35 7.09 -13.19
CA CYS A 85 10.46 6.48 -12.20
C CYS A 85 9.90 7.51 -11.21
N ASP A 86 8.77 7.16 -10.61
CA ASP A 86 8.18 7.85 -9.49
C ASP A 86 8.83 7.38 -8.19
N GLN A 87 9.87 8.10 -7.73
CA GLN A 87 10.55 7.76 -6.48
C GLN A 87 9.66 7.92 -5.23
N PRO A 88 8.79 8.95 -5.12
CA PRO A 88 7.91 9.09 -3.97
C PRO A 88 6.71 8.13 -3.93
N GLY A 89 6.17 7.73 -5.09
CA GLY A 89 5.01 6.83 -5.16
C GLY A 89 3.67 7.48 -4.77
N CYS A 90 2.60 6.68 -4.73
CA CYS A 90 1.31 7.06 -4.14
C CYS A 90 1.00 6.25 -2.88
N ASP A 91 1.45 6.71 -1.73
CA ASP A 91 1.47 5.89 -0.50
C ASP A 91 0.15 5.91 0.27
N TRP A 92 -0.13 4.76 0.91
CA TRP A 92 -1.09 4.68 2.00
C TRP A 92 -0.43 4.17 3.28
N ASN A 93 -0.13 5.11 4.18
CA ASN A 93 0.20 4.83 5.58
C ASN A 93 -0.99 5.29 6.46
N PRO A 94 -1.63 4.41 7.26
CA PRO A 94 -2.82 4.78 8.01
C PRO A 94 -2.58 5.90 9.03
N PHE A 95 -1.40 5.96 9.65
CA PHE A 95 -1.03 7.03 10.56
C PHE A 95 -0.91 8.37 9.80
N ARG A 96 -0.28 8.35 8.62
CA ARG A 96 -0.15 9.52 7.73
C ARG A 96 -1.51 9.98 7.18
N MET A 97 -2.43 9.04 6.96
CA MET A 97 -3.83 9.29 6.61
C MET A 97 -4.71 9.68 7.81
N GLY A 98 -4.11 9.85 8.98
CA GLY A 98 -4.72 10.43 10.17
C GLY A 98 -5.35 9.43 11.15
N ASP A 99 -5.37 8.13 10.84
CA ASP A 99 -5.73 7.09 11.80
C ASP A 99 -4.52 6.61 12.58
N LYS A 100 -4.30 7.25 13.72
CA LYS A 100 -3.19 6.93 14.63
C LYS A 100 -3.40 5.62 15.40
N ASN A 101 -4.58 4.99 15.33
CA ASN A 101 -4.96 3.84 16.15
C ASN A 101 -5.11 2.53 15.37
N LEU A 102 -5.01 2.54 14.04
CA LEU A 102 -5.13 1.30 13.26
C LEU A 102 -3.96 0.34 13.48
N TYR A 103 -2.71 0.79 13.37
CA TYR A 103 -1.53 -0.08 13.33
C TYR A 103 -0.46 0.33 14.34
N GLY A 104 0.05 -0.65 15.09
CA GLY A 104 1.13 -0.49 16.07
C GLY A 104 1.00 -1.42 17.29
N PRO A 105 1.90 -1.32 18.30
CA PRO A 105 1.88 -2.22 19.44
C PRO A 105 0.62 -1.99 20.28
N GLY A 106 -0.19 -3.04 20.48
CA GLY A 106 -1.45 -2.96 21.24
C GLY A 106 -2.62 -2.25 20.54
N LYS A 107 -2.48 -1.88 19.26
CA LYS A 107 -3.52 -1.21 18.46
C LYS A 107 -4.47 -2.20 17.76
N THR A 108 -5.40 -1.70 16.94
CA THR A 108 -6.41 -2.53 16.24
C THR A 108 -5.76 -3.67 15.44
N VAL A 109 -4.73 -3.35 14.66
CA VAL A 109 -3.76 -4.28 14.10
C VAL A 109 -2.55 -4.25 15.02
N ASN A 110 -2.47 -5.24 15.91
CA ASN A 110 -1.47 -5.29 16.96
C ASN A 110 -0.16 -5.89 16.44
N THR A 111 0.88 -5.06 16.33
CA THR A 111 2.19 -5.47 15.80
C THR A 111 3.03 -6.31 16.77
N SER A 112 2.61 -6.44 18.03
CA SER A 112 3.20 -7.39 18.98
C SER A 112 2.79 -8.85 18.71
N LYS A 113 1.95 -9.09 17.69
CA LYS A 113 1.50 -10.41 17.26
C LYS A 113 1.67 -10.55 15.75
N LYS A 114 1.64 -11.79 15.27
CA LYS A 114 1.59 -12.08 13.82
C LYS A 114 0.37 -11.40 13.18
N ILE A 115 0.57 -10.83 12.00
CA ILE A 115 -0.47 -10.17 11.20
C ILE A 115 -0.55 -10.89 9.85
N THR A 116 -1.76 -11.15 9.36
CA THR A 116 -1.97 -11.46 7.95
C THR A 116 -2.29 -10.16 7.23
N VAL A 117 -1.52 -9.83 6.19
CA VAL A 117 -1.77 -8.66 5.34
C VAL A 117 -2.34 -9.16 4.01
N VAL A 118 -3.43 -8.57 3.56
CA VAL A 118 -4.05 -8.89 2.27
C VAL A 118 -4.12 -7.63 1.44
N THR A 119 -3.61 -7.72 0.21
CA THR A 119 -3.66 -6.63 -0.78
C THR A 119 -4.43 -7.14 -1.99
N GLN A 120 -5.43 -6.38 -2.42
CA GLN A 120 -6.31 -6.71 -3.53
C GLN A 120 -6.04 -5.74 -4.68
N PHE A 121 -5.94 -6.27 -5.90
CA PHE A 121 -5.75 -5.52 -7.13
C PHE A 121 -7.03 -5.62 -7.95
N ILE A 122 -7.88 -4.59 -7.86
CA ILE A 122 -9.23 -4.59 -8.40
C ILE A 122 -9.22 -3.95 -9.79
N THR A 123 -9.83 -4.63 -10.75
CA THR A 123 -9.95 -4.17 -12.12
C THR A 123 -11.36 -3.63 -12.41
N ALA A 124 -11.46 -2.74 -13.40
CA ALA A 124 -12.69 -2.00 -13.71
C ALA A 124 -13.91 -2.88 -14.00
N ASP A 125 -13.69 -4.08 -14.53
CA ASP A 125 -14.73 -5.04 -14.91
C ASP A 125 -14.71 -6.33 -14.06
N ASN A 126 -13.91 -6.35 -12.98
CA ASN A 126 -13.71 -7.51 -12.11
C ASN A 126 -13.18 -8.77 -12.83
N THR A 127 -12.46 -8.60 -13.95
CA THR A 127 -11.77 -9.69 -14.65
C THR A 127 -10.25 -9.55 -14.55
N ALA A 128 -9.52 -10.65 -14.71
CA ALA A 128 -8.05 -10.62 -14.71
C ALA A 128 -7.44 -9.83 -15.89
N SER A 129 -8.21 -9.56 -16.93
CA SER A 129 -7.81 -8.76 -18.10
C SER A 129 -8.30 -7.32 -18.07
N GLY A 130 -9.12 -6.96 -17.08
CA GLY A 130 -9.62 -5.60 -16.92
C GLY A 130 -8.51 -4.64 -16.50
N LYS A 131 -8.73 -3.35 -16.73
CA LYS A 131 -7.79 -2.31 -16.28
C LYS A 131 -7.79 -2.21 -14.76
N LEU A 132 -6.62 -2.21 -14.13
CA LEU A 132 -6.48 -1.92 -12.69
C LEU A 132 -7.09 -0.54 -12.37
N VAL A 133 -7.92 -0.46 -11.33
CA VAL A 133 -8.60 0.78 -10.89
C VAL A 133 -8.49 1.05 -9.39
N GLU A 134 -8.17 0.03 -8.59
CA GLU A 134 -8.06 0.19 -7.15
C GLU A 134 -7.10 -0.83 -6.53
N MET A 135 -6.28 -0.39 -5.58
CA MET A 135 -5.51 -1.25 -4.69
C MET A 135 -6.04 -1.13 -3.27
N ARG A 136 -6.61 -2.23 -2.75
CA ARG A 136 -7.29 -2.27 -1.45
C ARG A 136 -6.53 -3.12 -0.44
N ARG A 137 -6.60 -2.71 0.83
CA ARG A 137 -5.92 -3.35 1.96
C ARG A 137 -6.93 -3.88 2.97
N LEU A 138 -6.64 -5.06 3.52
CA LEU A 138 -7.23 -5.54 4.77
C LEU A 138 -6.21 -6.36 5.55
N TYR A 139 -6.53 -6.62 6.80
CA TYR A 139 -5.72 -7.42 7.72
C TYR A 139 -6.55 -8.56 8.30
N VAL A 140 -5.90 -9.65 8.68
CA VAL A 140 -6.49 -10.71 9.50
C VAL A 140 -5.60 -10.98 10.70
N GLN A 141 -6.17 -10.84 11.89
CA GLN A 141 -5.50 -11.10 13.16
C GLN A 141 -6.48 -11.72 14.16
N ASP A 142 -6.04 -12.74 14.90
CA ASP A 142 -6.87 -13.46 15.88
C ASP A 142 -8.23 -13.92 15.31
N GLY A 143 -8.25 -14.35 14.03
CA GLY A 143 -9.45 -14.84 13.33
C GLY A 143 -10.45 -13.76 12.89
N LYS A 144 -10.11 -12.48 13.05
CA LYS A 144 -10.95 -11.32 12.70
C LYS A 144 -10.43 -10.62 11.46
N VAL A 145 -11.33 -10.29 10.55
CA VAL A 145 -11.04 -9.43 9.39
C VAL A 145 -11.13 -7.97 9.84
N ILE A 146 -10.04 -7.24 9.63
CA ILE A 146 -9.90 -5.82 9.95
C ILE A 146 -9.74 -5.08 8.61
N GLN A 147 -10.71 -4.25 8.26
CA GLN A 147 -10.62 -3.43 7.05
C GLN A 147 -9.58 -2.31 7.23
N ASN A 148 -9.01 -1.84 6.11
CA ASN A 148 -8.32 -0.56 6.13
C ASN A 148 -9.30 0.54 6.54
N THR A 149 -8.79 1.59 7.18
CA THR A 149 -9.64 2.68 7.66
C THR A 149 -9.74 3.79 6.64
N LYS A 150 -10.83 4.55 6.68
CA LYS A 150 -10.93 5.78 5.90
C LYS A 150 -9.93 6.81 6.43
N SER A 151 -9.42 7.65 5.54
CA SER A 151 -8.61 8.79 5.99
C SER A 151 -9.44 9.72 6.90
N THR A 152 -8.79 10.31 7.89
CA THR A 152 -9.37 11.36 8.74
C THR A 152 -8.89 12.76 8.34
N ILE A 153 -8.04 12.87 7.31
CA ILE A 153 -7.54 14.15 6.81
C ILE A 153 -8.64 14.86 6.01
N ALA A 154 -8.86 16.14 6.31
CA ALA A 154 -9.78 16.99 5.56
C ALA A 154 -9.43 16.98 4.05
N GLY A 155 -10.42 16.72 3.20
CA GLY A 155 -10.25 16.56 1.75
C GLY A 155 -9.98 15.13 1.27
N LEU A 156 -9.67 14.19 2.18
CA LEU A 156 -9.38 12.79 1.87
C LEU A 156 -10.34 11.79 2.53
N THR A 157 -11.33 12.26 3.30
CA THR A 157 -12.18 11.42 4.16
C THR A 157 -13.06 10.39 3.44
N GLN A 158 -13.22 10.53 2.12
CA GLN A 158 -13.94 9.60 1.28
C GLN A 158 -13.15 8.34 0.90
N TYR A 159 -11.83 8.33 1.07
CA TYR A 159 -10.96 7.25 0.61
C TYR A 159 -10.60 6.27 1.73
N ASP A 160 -10.48 4.98 1.39
CA ASP A 160 -9.96 3.87 2.22
C ASP A 160 -9.00 2.94 1.44
N SER A 161 -8.61 3.35 0.23
CA SER A 161 -7.83 2.57 -0.73
C SER A 161 -7.10 3.48 -1.71
N ILE A 162 -6.15 2.90 -2.46
CA ILE A 162 -5.39 3.64 -3.48
C ILE A 162 -6.14 3.57 -4.80
N THR A 163 -6.47 4.74 -5.34
CA THR A 163 -7.01 4.97 -6.68
C THR A 163 -6.31 6.18 -7.28
N ASP A 164 -6.31 6.36 -8.59
CA ASP A 164 -5.73 7.58 -9.20
C ASP A 164 -6.37 8.87 -8.63
N SER A 165 -7.66 8.83 -8.27
CA SER A 165 -8.36 9.96 -7.65
C SER A 165 -7.88 10.24 -6.22
N PHE A 166 -7.63 9.19 -5.43
CA PHE A 166 -7.01 9.32 -4.11
C PHE A 166 -5.60 9.92 -4.26
N CYS A 167 -4.78 9.39 -5.17
CA CYS A 167 -3.43 9.87 -5.39
C CYS A 167 -3.40 11.36 -5.75
N ALA A 168 -4.28 11.80 -6.66
CA ALA A 168 -4.39 13.20 -7.02
C ALA A 168 -4.79 14.09 -5.83
N ALA A 169 -5.81 13.66 -5.05
CA ALA A 169 -6.25 14.40 -3.88
C ALA A 169 -5.18 14.43 -2.77
N GLN A 170 -4.55 13.29 -2.47
CA GLN A 170 -3.52 13.13 -1.45
C GLN A 170 -2.33 14.05 -1.74
N LYS A 171 -1.81 14.00 -2.98
CA LYS A 171 -0.67 14.84 -3.38
C LYS A 171 -1.01 16.33 -3.27
N SER A 172 -2.23 16.72 -3.67
CA SER A 172 -2.68 18.11 -3.52
C SER A 172 -2.81 18.53 -2.05
N VAL A 173 -3.41 17.72 -1.19
CA VAL A 173 -3.66 18.05 0.23
C VAL A 173 -2.37 18.09 1.04
N PHE A 174 -1.41 17.23 0.71
CA PHE A 174 -0.11 17.18 1.40
C PHE A 174 0.93 18.14 0.81
N GLU A 175 0.59 18.85 -0.28
CA GLU A 175 1.48 19.76 -1.01
C GLU A 175 2.69 19.02 -1.61
N ASP A 176 2.49 17.78 -2.04
CA ASP A 176 3.48 16.95 -2.70
C ASP A 176 3.32 17.04 -4.24
N THR A 177 4.42 17.00 -4.99
CA THR A 177 4.37 16.90 -6.45
C THR A 177 3.77 15.55 -6.87
N ASN A 178 2.77 15.55 -7.75
CA ASN A 178 2.15 14.33 -8.24
C ASN A 178 2.95 13.67 -9.38
N VAL A 179 4.14 13.15 -9.05
CA VAL A 179 5.00 12.42 -9.99
C VAL A 179 4.34 11.11 -10.42
N TYR A 180 3.62 10.44 -9.53
CA TYR A 180 2.79 9.26 -9.82
C TYR A 180 1.94 9.42 -11.09
N ALA A 181 1.13 10.48 -11.17
CA ALA A 181 0.33 10.78 -12.35
C ALA A 181 1.20 11.11 -13.58
N GLN A 182 2.32 11.81 -13.40
CA GLN A 182 3.26 12.13 -14.50
C GLN A 182 3.91 10.87 -15.10
N LYS A 183 4.06 9.79 -14.33
CA LYS A 183 4.57 8.49 -14.81
C LYS A 183 3.45 7.52 -15.25
N GLY A 184 2.22 8.01 -15.36
CA GLY A 184 1.07 7.27 -15.90
C GLY A 184 0.24 6.50 -14.87
N GLY A 185 0.54 6.68 -13.57
CA GLY A 185 -0.29 6.20 -12.46
C GLY A 185 -0.65 4.73 -12.56
N MET A 186 -1.92 4.42 -12.30
CA MET A 186 -2.39 3.05 -12.19
C MET A 186 -2.33 2.30 -13.52
N ALA A 187 -2.49 2.99 -14.65
CA ALA A 187 -2.40 2.37 -15.98
C ALA A 187 -0.97 1.86 -16.28
N THR A 188 0.05 2.53 -15.74
CA THR A 188 1.44 2.06 -15.84
C THR A 188 1.69 0.86 -14.92
N MET A 189 1.16 0.90 -13.69
CA MET A 189 1.24 -0.24 -12.78
C MET A 189 0.55 -1.49 -13.33
N ASP A 190 -0.61 -1.32 -13.96
CA ASP A 190 -1.35 -2.39 -14.65
C ASP A 190 -0.48 -3.10 -15.70
N LYS A 191 0.19 -2.32 -16.56
CA LYS A 191 1.12 -2.85 -17.56
C LYS A 191 2.29 -3.60 -16.92
N SER A 192 2.80 -3.12 -15.78
CA SER A 192 3.85 -3.81 -15.03
C SER A 192 3.39 -5.19 -14.55
N PHE A 193 2.19 -5.27 -13.96
CA PHE A 193 1.64 -6.54 -13.49
C PHE A 193 1.37 -7.53 -14.62
N GLN A 194 0.88 -7.05 -15.77
CA GLN A 194 0.67 -7.87 -16.97
C GLN A 194 1.98 -8.41 -17.56
N ALA A 195 3.08 -7.66 -17.44
CA ALA A 195 4.41 -8.13 -17.86
C ALA A 195 5.01 -9.19 -16.93
N GLY A 196 4.46 -9.32 -15.71
CA GLY A 196 4.98 -10.17 -14.66
C GLY A 196 6.00 -9.43 -13.79
N VAL A 197 5.93 -9.68 -12.49
CA VAL A 197 6.78 -9.06 -11.46
C VAL A 197 7.46 -10.13 -10.60
N VAL A 198 8.53 -9.75 -9.91
CA VAL A 198 9.28 -10.62 -9.00
C VAL A 198 8.97 -10.22 -7.56
N LEU A 199 8.66 -11.20 -6.71
CA LEU A 199 8.49 -10.98 -5.28
C LEU A 199 9.85 -10.74 -4.61
N VAL A 200 9.96 -9.65 -3.85
CA VAL A 200 11.11 -9.31 -3.00
C VAL A 200 10.71 -9.37 -1.53
N MET A 201 11.61 -9.88 -0.68
CA MET A 201 11.49 -9.82 0.78
C MET A 201 12.84 -9.34 1.32
N SER A 202 12.84 -8.27 2.10
CA SER A 202 14.04 -7.61 2.60
C SER A 202 13.88 -7.15 4.05
N ILE A 203 15.00 -6.80 4.67
CA ILE A 203 15.10 -6.07 5.93
C ILE A 203 16.30 -5.12 5.78
N TRP A 204 16.11 -3.86 6.13
CA TRP A 204 17.09 -2.81 5.89
C TRP A 204 16.85 -1.63 6.83
N ASP A 205 17.90 -0.85 7.08
CA ASP A 205 17.87 0.48 7.66
C ASP A 205 18.32 1.53 6.63
N ASP A 206 18.00 2.79 6.89
CA ASP A 206 18.00 3.82 5.87
C ASP A 206 19.11 4.85 6.06
N HIS A 207 20.19 4.69 5.30
CA HIS A 207 21.32 5.62 5.28
C HIS A 207 21.03 6.97 4.63
N ALA A 208 19.85 7.19 4.02
CA ALA A 208 19.47 8.42 3.35
C ALA A 208 18.53 9.29 4.18
N ALA A 209 17.50 8.70 4.80
CA ALA A 209 16.46 9.42 5.52
C ALA A 209 16.05 8.77 6.85
N HIS A 210 16.83 7.80 7.35
CA HIS A 210 16.72 7.22 8.68
C HIS A 210 15.32 6.60 8.95
N MET A 211 14.62 6.16 7.90
CA MET A 211 13.28 5.57 7.95
C MET A 211 12.19 6.55 8.43
N LEU A 212 12.54 7.83 8.60
CA LEU A 212 11.65 8.86 9.15
C LEU A 212 10.44 9.12 8.25
N TRP A 213 10.61 8.89 6.94
CA TRP A 213 9.54 9.00 5.97
C TRP A 213 8.42 7.98 6.23
N LEU A 214 8.72 6.85 6.88
CA LEU A 214 7.79 5.78 7.23
C LEU A 214 7.20 5.94 8.63
N ASP A 215 8.00 6.27 9.65
CA ASP A 215 7.62 6.10 11.06
C ASP A 215 7.77 7.33 11.97
N SER A 216 8.17 8.48 11.43
CA SER A 216 8.40 9.70 12.20
C SER A 216 7.68 10.91 11.59
N ASN A 217 8.14 12.13 11.88
CA ASN A 217 7.77 13.34 11.16
C ASN A 217 8.77 13.58 10.03
N TYR A 218 8.29 13.78 8.82
CA TYR A 218 9.13 14.04 7.66
C TYR A 218 8.38 14.91 6.63
N PRO A 219 9.06 15.69 5.78
CA PRO A 219 10.44 16.11 5.93
C PRO A 219 10.63 16.96 7.20
N LEU A 220 11.86 17.02 7.71
CA LEU A 220 12.18 17.60 9.03
C LEU A 220 12.01 19.13 9.10
N ASP A 221 11.93 19.78 7.95
CA ASP A 221 11.76 21.23 7.80
C ASP A 221 10.28 21.67 7.72
N ARG A 222 9.33 20.73 7.72
CA ARG A 222 7.89 21.02 7.76
C ARG A 222 7.32 20.81 9.16
N ASP A 223 6.38 21.68 9.53
CA ASP A 223 5.64 21.59 10.80
C ASP A 223 4.87 20.26 10.90
N ALA A 224 5.07 19.52 11.99
CA ALA A 224 4.44 18.22 12.24
C ALA A 224 2.91 18.25 12.27
N SER A 225 2.29 19.42 12.45
CA SER A 225 0.84 19.60 12.40
C SER A 225 0.27 19.64 10.97
N LYS A 226 1.13 19.83 9.95
CA LYS A 226 0.70 19.85 8.55
C LYS A 226 0.28 18.45 8.09
N PRO A 227 -0.84 18.32 7.35
CA PRO A 227 -1.26 17.05 6.76
C PRO A 227 -0.12 16.39 5.98
N GLY A 228 0.07 15.09 6.20
CA GLY A 228 1.11 14.30 5.54
C GLY A 228 2.50 14.34 6.18
N VAL A 229 2.75 15.20 7.18
CA VAL A 229 4.07 15.29 7.83
C VAL A 229 4.28 14.22 8.88
N ALA A 230 3.28 13.88 9.70
CA ALA A 230 3.43 12.83 10.72
C ALA A 230 3.08 11.45 10.14
N ARG A 231 4.00 10.49 10.20
CA ARG A 231 3.86 9.12 9.63
C ARG A 231 3.98 8.01 10.66
N GLY A 232 4.40 8.34 11.88
CA GLY A 232 4.41 7.43 13.03
C GLY A 232 4.80 8.17 14.30
N THR A 233 5.21 7.41 15.32
CA THR A 233 5.53 7.93 16.65
C THR A 233 7.03 7.98 16.96
N CYS A 234 7.89 7.55 16.04
CA CYS A 234 9.33 7.56 16.25
C CYS A 234 9.85 8.99 16.33
N ALA A 235 10.87 9.22 17.15
CA ALA A 235 11.51 10.53 17.27
C ALA A 235 12.23 10.90 15.96
N THR A 236 12.29 12.20 15.64
CA THR A 236 13.00 12.69 14.44
C THR A 236 14.52 12.48 14.50
N THR A 237 15.05 12.10 15.66
CA THR A 237 16.45 11.74 15.90
C THR A 237 16.69 10.23 15.93
N SER A 238 15.67 9.41 15.61
CA SER A 238 15.81 7.96 15.53
C SER A 238 16.30 7.52 14.16
N GLY A 239 16.60 6.23 14.01
CA GLY A 239 16.84 5.61 12.72
C GLY A 239 18.22 5.86 12.10
N ASP A 240 19.14 6.53 12.80
CA ASP A 240 20.55 6.57 12.38
C ASP A 240 21.06 5.12 12.29
N PRO A 241 21.56 4.65 11.13
CA PRO A 241 21.99 3.27 10.95
C PRO A 241 22.97 2.79 12.02
N LYS A 242 23.93 3.64 12.44
CA LYS A 242 24.89 3.25 13.46
C LYS A 242 24.23 2.94 14.80
N ASP A 243 23.21 3.71 15.15
CA ASP A 243 22.46 3.51 16.38
C ASP A 243 21.56 2.27 16.28
N VAL A 244 20.86 2.08 15.15
CA VAL A 244 19.95 0.95 14.94
C VAL A 244 20.72 -0.38 14.93
N GLU A 245 21.80 -0.47 14.16
CA GLU A 245 22.68 -1.64 14.09
C GLU A 245 23.26 -1.99 15.46
N ALA A 246 23.71 -1.00 16.24
CA ALA A 246 24.32 -1.21 17.55
C ALA A 246 23.29 -1.59 18.63
N GLN A 247 22.12 -0.95 18.63
CA GLN A 247 21.13 -1.11 19.70
C GLN A 247 20.16 -2.26 19.44
N SER A 248 19.91 -2.58 18.17
CA SER A 248 18.93 -3.59 17.77
C SER A 248 19.50 -4.66 16.82
N PRO A 249 20.70 -5.22 17.08
CA PRO A 249 21.39 -6.15 16.15
C PRO A 249 20.64 -7.48 15.96
N ASN A 250 19.75 -7.82 16.87
CA ASN A 250 18.96 -9.06 16.84
C ASN A 250 17.56 -8.85 16.24
N SER A 251 17.29 -7.67 15.66
CA SER A 251 16.04 -7.41 14.94
C SER A 251 15.88 -8.41 13.80
N SER A 252 14.65 -8.88 13.61
CA SER A 252 14.34 -9.82 12.54
C SER A 252 12.90 -9.64 12.09
N VAL A 253 12.64 -10.07 10.86
CA VAL A 253 11.30 -10.16 10.28
C VAL A 253 11.06 -11.58 9.80
N THR A 254 9.83 -12.08 9.95
CA THR A 254 9.44 -13.40 9.45
C THR A 254 8.24 -13.26 8.52
N PHE A 255 8.47 -13.47 7.23
CA PHE A 255 7.42 -13.63 6.23
C PHE A 255 7.02 -15.11 6.15
N SER A 256 5.72 -15.39 6.16
CA SER A 256 5.20 -16.77 6.11
C SER A 256 3.78 -16.82 5.54
N ASN A 257 3.33 -18.02 5.15
CA ASN A 257 1.96 -18.26 4.67
C ASN A 257 1.56 -17.34 3.50
N ILE A 258 2.48 -17.16 2.55
CA ILE A 258 2.22 -16.44 1.30
C ILE A 258 1.13 -17.19 0.53
N ARG A 259 0.13 -16.45 0.05
CA ARG A 259 -0.99 -16.94 -0.74
C ARG A 259 -1.25 -15.98 -1.88
N PHE A 260 -1.62 -16.51 -3.03
CA PHE A 260 -1.97 -15.74 -4.22
C PHE A 260 -3.14 -16.43 -4.92
N GLY A 261 -4.13 -15.65 -5.37
CA GLY A 261 -5.36 -16.15 -5.97
C GLY A 261 -6.42 -15.08 -6.06
N ASP A 262 -7.62 -15.48 -6.48
CA ASP A 262 -8.75 -14.58 -6.71
C ASP A 262 -9.13 -13.80 -5.44
N ILE A 263 -9.72 -12.61 -5.65
CA ILE A 263 -10.15 -11.74 -4.54
C ILE A 263 -11.09 -12.51 -3.60
N GLY A 264 -10.72 -12.55 -2.31
CA GLY A 264 -11.47 -13.27 -1.28
C GLY A 264 -11.04 -14.72 -1.03
N SER A 265 -10.18 -15.30 -1.87
CA SER A 265 -9.75 -16.71 -1.75
C SER A 265 -8.64 -16.96 -0.71
N THR A 266 -7.90 -15.92 -0.33
CA THR A 266 -6.63 -16.07 0.42
C THR A 266 -6.77 -15.91 1.93
N TYR A 267 -7.96 -15.55 2.43
CA TYR A 267 -8.21 -15.32 3.86
C TYR A 267 -9.60 -15.78 4.30
N THR A 268 -9.74 -16.00 5.60
CA THR A 268 -11.00 -16.32 6.26
C THR A 268 -11.05 -15.57 7.58
N GLY A 269 -12.23 -15.14 8.03
CA GLY A 269 -12.39 -14.57 9.36
C GLY A 269 -13.77 -13.96 9.56
N THR A 270 -14.10 -13.66 10.80
CA THR A 270 -15.34 -12.93 11.11
C THR A 270 -15.11 -11.44 10.86
N THR A 271 -16.01 -10.79 10.13
CA THR A 271 -15.95 -9.34 9.92
C THR A 271 -16.33 -8.62 11.20
N THR A 272 -15.39 -7.94 11.84
CA THR A 272 -15.70 -7.00 12.91
C THR A 272 -15.95 -5.63 12.29
N ASN A 273 -17.22 -5.25 12.17
CA ASN A 273 -17.58 -3.86 11.93
C ASN A 273 -17.15 -3.06 13.18
N PRO A 274 -16.49 -1.89 13.08
CA PRO A 274 -16.18 -1.07 14.24
C PRO A 274 -17.50 -0.65 14.90
N GLY A 275 -17.86 -1.36 15.98
CA GLY A 275 -19.07 -1.10 16.73
C GLY A 275 -18.97 0.25 17.41
N THR A 276 -19.86 1.17 17.00
CA THR A 276 -20.49 2.11 17.93
C THR A 276 -20.80 1.40 19.24
N SER A 277 -20.29 1.94 20.33
CA SER A 277 -20.69 1.57 21.69
C SER A 277 -22.21 1.76 21.82
N THR A 278 -22.96 0.67 21.79
CA THR A 278 -24.35 0.66 22.23
C THR A 278 -24.39 -0.08 23.56
N THR A 279 -24.50 0.71 24.62
CA THR A 279 -24.94 0.28 25.95
C THR A 279 -26.18 -0.60 25.82
N SER A 280 -26.16 -1.73 26.53
CA SER A 280 -27.29 -2.67 26.58
C SER A 280 -28.53 -1.94 27.08
N SER A 281 -29.52 -1.81 26.20
CA SER A 281 -30.89 -1.48 26.58
C SER A 281 -31.84 -2.37 25.77
N ALA A 282 -32.94 -2.69 26.42
CA ALA A 282 -33.82 -3.82 26.18
C ALA A 282 -34.30 -4.03 24.73
N ALA A 283 -34.66 -5.28 24.43
CA ALA A 283 -35.20 -5.74 23.16
C ALA A 283 -36.36 -4.87 22.61
N PRO A 284 -36.32 -4.49 21.31
CA PRO A 284 -37.48 -4.04 20.58
C PRO A 284 -38.00 -5.13 19.62
N GLY A 285 -39.31 -5.06 19.38
CA GLY A 285 -40.11 -6.09 18.73
C GLY A 285 -39.81 -6.36 17.25
N THR A 286 -40.27 -7.53 16.84
CA THR A 286 -40.37 -8.01 15.47
C THR A 286 -41.05 -6.98 14.55
N THR A 287 -40.29 -6.44 13.61
CA THR A 287 -40.83 -5.71 12.45
C THR A 287 -40.67 -6.59 11.21
N THR A 288 -41.79 -6.77 10.52
CA THR A 288 -41.96 -7.59 9.32
C THR A 288 -41.07 -7.05 8.19
N ALA A 289 -40.29 -7.92 7.55
CA ALA A 289 -39.55 -7.58 6.33
C ALA A 289 -40.53 -7.15 5.22
N PRO A 290 -40.23 -6.11 4.41
CA PRO A 290 -41.06 -5.74 3.29
C PRO A 290 -41.02 -6.86 2.22
N SER A 291 -42.18 -7.45 1.96
CA SER A 291 -42.38 -8.46 0.92
C SER A 291 -42.46 -7.81 -0.47
N GLY A 292 -41.56 -8.16 -1.38
CA GLY A 292 -41.60 -7.73 -2.79
C GLY A 292 -40.35 -8.15 -3.56
N THR A 293 -40.43 -8.19 -4.90
CA THR A 293 -39.25 -8.35 -5.76
C THR A 293 -38.77 -6.99 -6.27
N VAL A 294 -37.47 -6.76 -6.34
CA VAL A 294 -36.86 -5.52 -6.82
C VAL A 294 -36.85 -5.49 -8.36
N PRO A 295 -37.34 -4.43 -9.03
CA PRO A 295 -37.30 -4.32 -10.49
C PRO A 295 -35.87 -4.18 -11.02
N ARG A 296 -35.67 -4.37 -12.33
CA ARG A 296 -34.38 -4.10 -12.98
C ARG A 296 -33.87 -2.70 -12.60
N TYR A 297 -32.59 -2.60 -12.30
CA TYR A 297 -31.90 -1.40 -11.83
C TYR A 297 -32.26 -0.93 -10.42
N GLY A 298 -33.13 -1.62 -9.70
CA GLY A 298 -33.39 -1.34 -8.28
C GLY A 298 -32.26 -1.84 -7.38
N GLN A 299 -32.06 -1.16 -6.24
CA GLN A 299 -31.13 -1.60 -5.21
C GLN A 299 -31.65 -2.88 -4.56
N CYS A 300 -30.80 -3.89 -4.42
CA CYS A 300 -31.14 -5.19 -3.85
C CYS A 300 -30.17 -5.60 -2.71
N GLY A 301 -29.23 -4.74 -2.36
CA GLY A 301 -28.26 -4.99 -1.30
C GLY A 301 -27.37 -3.78 -1.03
N GLY A 302 -26.48 -3.92 -0.06
CA GLY A 302 -25.62 -2.86 0.44
C GLY A 302 -25.77 -2.66 1.95
N GLN A 303 -24.70 -2.24 2.62
CA GLN A 303 -24.71 -1.97 4.05
C GLN A 303 -25.70 -0.85 4.38
N GLY A 304 -26.63 -1.13 5.30
CA GLY A 304 -27.71 -0.20 5.70
C GLY A 304 -28.97 -0.28 4.85
N TYR A 305 -29.00 -1.08 3.77
CA TYR A 305 -30.21 -1.30 2.97
C TYR A 305 -31.20 -2.20 3.71
N THR A 306 -32.45 -1.75 3.86
CA THR A 306 -33.53 -2.46 4.55
C THR A 306 -34.68 -2.89 3.63
N GLY A 307 -34.54 -2.67 2.32
CA GLY A 307 -35.53 -3.06 1.32
C GLY A 307 -35.40 -4.51 0.86
N PRO A 308 -36.22 -4.93 -0.13
CA PRO A 308 -36.21 -6.30 -0.61
C PRO A 308 -34.89 -6.67 -1.30
N THR A 309 -34.43 -7.90 -1.12
CA THR A 309 -33.12 -8.39 -1.62
C THR A 309 -33.24 -9.34 -2.82
N VAL A 310 -34.46 -9.73 -3.17
CA VAL A 310 -34.73 -10.65 -4.30
C VAL A 310 -35.14 -9.83 -5.51
N CYS A 311 -34.43 -10.00 -6.63
CA CYS A 311 -34.76 -9.34 -7.89
C CYS A 311 -35.95 -10.01 -8.58
N ALA A 312 -36.74 -9.22 -9.31
CA ALA A 312 -37.78 -9.75 -10.19
C ALA A 312 -37.12 -10.57 -11.30
N ALA A 313 -37.65 -11.75 -11.61
CA ALA A 313 -37.15 -12.53 -12.72
C ALA A 313 -37.24 -11.71 -14.03
N PRO A 314 -36.21 -11.75 -14.92
CA PRO A 314 -35.05 -12.65 -14.93
C PRO A 314 -33.78 -12.09 -14.25
N TYR A 315 -33.86 -11.03 -13.47
CA TYR A 315 -32.69 -10.27 -13.00
C TYR A 315 -32.02 -10.91 -11.78
N THR A 316 -30.73 -10.65 -11.62
CA THR A 316 -29.94 -11.12 -10.46
C THR A 316 -29.38 -9.96 -9.67
N CYS A 317 -29.36 -10.09 -8.33
CA CYS A 317 -28.79 -9.06 -7.48
C CYS A 317 -27.26 -9.08 -7.62
N THR A 318 -26.74 -8.08 -8.32
CA THR A 318 -25.32 -7.97 -8.63
C THR A 318 -24.65 -6.99 -7.67
N TYR A 319 -23.60 -7.45 -6.99
CA TYR A 319 -22.82 -6.62 -6.08
C TYR A 319 -22.09 -5.51 -6.84
N SER A 320 -22.13 -4.27 -6.32
CA SER A 320 -21.42 -3.12 -6.90
C SER A 320 -20.42 -2.50 -5.91
N SER A 321 -20.80 -2.34 -4.64
CA SER A 321 -19.92 -1.88 -3.58
C SER A 321 -20.45 -2.33 -2.22
N GLN A 322 -19.69 -2.08 -1.14
CA GLN A 322 -20.14 -2.34 0.24
C GLN A 322 -21.50 -1.71 0.55
N TRP A 323 -21.83 -0.59 -0.08
CA TRP A 323 -23.05 0.20 0.19
C TRP A 323 -24.15 -0.06 -0.84
N TYR A 324 -23.89 -0.82 -1.90
CA TYR A 324 -24.81 -0.93 -3.03
C TYR A 324 -24.68 -2.24 -3.82
N SER A 325 -25.81 -2.91 -4.02
CA SER A 325 -26.00 -3.98 -5.01
C SER A 325 -27.25 -3.67 -5.83
N GLN A 326 -27.27 -4.04 -7.11
CA GLN A 326 -28.35 -3.69 -8.05
C GLN A 326 -28.85 -4.91 -8.83
N CYS A 327 -30.16 -4.96 -9.11
CA CYS A 327 -30.73 -5.96 -10.01
C CYS A 327 -30.37 -5.69 -11.47
N LEU A 328 -29.68 -6.62 -12.13
CA LEU A 328 -29.27 -6.52 -13.54
C LEU A 328 -29.81 -7.67 -14.40
#